data_AF-A0A7R9ZQ32-F1
#
_entry.id   AF-A0A7R9ZQ32-F1
#
_cell.length_a   1.000
_cell.length_b   1.000
_cell.length_c   1.000
_cell.angle_alpha   90.00
_cell.angle_beta   90.00
_cell.angle_gamma   90.00
#
_symmetry.space_group_name_H-M   'P 1'
#
loop_
_entity.id
_entity.type
_entity.pdbx_description
1 polymer ?
#
loop_
_entity_poly.entity_id
_entity_poly.type
_entity_poly.pdbx_seq_one_letter_code
_entity_poly.pdbx_strand_id
1 'polypeptide(L)'
;MTDAKYEGTVKWFSTKSGYGFIAPTSDNAPTKEDIFVHATAIVTESDYPNLKEGFQASFLTYLDENGKLKAKDVTSSDGSPCPHVPRYSNRKSGNRKKGGKGAEDGEEQDAEDGAEGGDGTQNPRGKRNKPRRQKKDGEEGDAEGNGEGDDEGKPRAPKKPVEPSWFATLEASVQESMTSRDIKVMNGSCFLAVGDSAFVKLGTKGYAAMAHSSGVLAEGTYTTAPDGSVTMEWPKIIKADGAEWSATTVEAVGDAAIVELKLTDESLKSTTREDTTEKLWGEGKNDPMDVMEANEFLSKRIVFFDTRNRRRGGNRKYNRKRGPNNKSGGDGAGPAPEAPASAPSAPQE
;
A
#
# COMPACT_ATOMS: atom_id res chain seq x y z
N MET A 1 30.78 -13.81 -12.90
CA MET A 1 29.99 -13.73 -14.15
C MET A 1 29.92 -12.26 -14.52
N THR A 2 30.26 -11.89 -15.75
CA THR A 2 30.19 -10.50 -16.22
C THR A 2 28.74 -10.01 -16.17
N ASP A 3 28.49 -8.87 -15.52
CA ASP A 3 27.20 -8.17 -15.53
C ASP A 3 26.92 -7.65 -16.95
N ALA A 4 26.40 -8.54 -17.81
CA ALA A 4 26.02 -8.20 -19.16
C ALA A 4 24.81 -7.25 -19.12
N LYS A 5 24.98 -6.08 -19.75
CA LYS A 5 23.93 -5.08 -19.87
C LYS A 5 23.10 -5.32 -21.12
N TYR A 6 21.79 -5.28 -20.97
CA TYR A 6 20.82 -5.50 -22.03
C TYR A 6 19.95 -4.26 -22.22
N GLU A 7 19.38 -4.14 -23.42
CA GLU A 7 18.42 -3.09 -23.74
C GLU A 7 17.06 -3.70 -24.05
N GLY A 8 16.01 -2.95 -23.73
CA GLY A 8 14.65 -3.36 -23.99
C GLY A 8 13.66 -2.20 -23.93
N THR A 9 12.44 -2.48 -24.40
CA THR A 9 11.31 -1.54 -24.36
C THR A 9 10.36 -1.93 -23.24
N VAL A 10 10.01 -0.98 -22.39
CA VAL A 10 9.02 -1.18 -21.33
C VAL A 10 7.66 -1.44 -21.98
N LYS A 11 7.13 -2.65 -21.78
CA LYS A 11 5.83 -3.05 -22.31
C LYS A 11 4.71 -2.43 -21.48
N TRP A 12 4.83 -2.48 -20.16
CA TRP A 12 3.94 -1.78 -19.25
C TRP A 12 4.57 -1.74 -17.86
N PHE A 13 4.17 -0.75 -17.07
CA PHE A 13 4.55 -0.66 -15.66
C PHE A 13 3.41 -0.04 -14.86
N SER A 14 3.07 -0.67 -13.74
CA SER A 14 2.02 -0.19 -12.84
C SER A 14 2.64 0.46 -11.62
N THR A 15 2.58 1.80 -11.55
CA THR A 15 3.03 2.55 -10.37
C THR A 15 2.25 2.19 -9.09
N LYS A 16 1.03 1.65 -9.22
CA LYS A 16 0.20 1.26 -8.07
C LYS A 16 0.71 -0.02 -7.42
N SER A 17 1.13 -0.98 -8.23
CA SER A 17 1.60 -2.28 -7.75
C SER A 17 3.12 -2.39 -7.71
N GLY A 18 3.85 -1.44 -8.31
CA GLY A 18 5.30 -1.36 -8.26
C GLY A 18 6.00 -2.39 -9.12
N TYR A 19 5.37 -2.88 -10.18
CA TYR A 19 6.00 -3.85 -11.09
C TYR A 19 5.51 -3.68 -12.53
N GLY A 20 6.27 -4.27 -13.46
CA GLY A 20 6.00 -4.25 -14.89
C GLY A 20 6.82 -5.27 -15.65
N PHE A 21 6.87 -5.11 -16.97
CA PHE A 21 7.64 -5.97 -17.87
C PHE A 21 8.38 -5.16 -18.94
N ILE A 22 9.58 -5.62 -19.29
CA ILE A 22 10.44 -5.07 -20.33
C ILE A 22 10.60 -6.14 -21.42
N ALA A 23 10.29 -5.78 -22.66
CA ALA A 23 10.54 -6.61 -23.82
C ALA A 23 11.98 -6.37 -24.30
N PRO A 24 12.88 -7.37 -24.27
CA PRO A 24 14.26 -7.19 -24.72
C PRO A 24 14.33 -6.82 -26.21
N THR A 25 15.20 -5.88 -26.56
CA THR A 25 15.43 -5.43 -27.95
C THR A 25 16.83 -5.75 -28.47
N SER A 26 17.76 -6.13 -27.60
CA SER A 26 19.10 -6.53 -28.01
C SER A 26 19.12 -7.96 -28.57
N ASP A 27 19.79 -8.19 -29.70
CA ASP A 27 19.96 -9.53 -30.30
C ASP A 27 20.72 -10.49 -29.39
N ASN A 28 21.49 -9.96 -28.43
CA ASN A 28 22.23 -10.72 -27.43
C ASN A 28 21.45 -10.91 -26.12
N ALA A 29 20.16 -10.57 -26.08
CA ALA A 29 19.33 -10.71 -24.90
C ALA A 29 19.30 -12.18 -24.40
N PRO A 30 19.22 -12.41 -23.08
CA PRO A 30 19.27 -13.75 -22.51
C PRO A 30 18.04 -14.58 -22.91
N THR A 31 16.92 -13.93 -23.23
CA THR A 31 15.70 -14.57 -23.73
C THR A 31 14.95 -13.62 -24.67
N LYS A 32 14.02 -14.18 -25.46
CA LYS A 32 13.02 -13.42 -26.24
C LYS A 32 11.74 -13.13 -25.44
N GLU A 33 11.69 -13.56 -24.19
CA GLU A 33 10.52 -13.42 -23.32
C GLU A 33 10.53 -12.08 -22.60
N ASP A 34 9.35 -11.62 -22.18
CA ASP A 34 9.21 -10.40 -21.39
C ASP A 34 9.90 -10.57 -20.02
N ILE A 35 10.81 -9.66 -19.69
CA ILE A 35 11.57 -9.69 -18.44
C ILE A 35 10.82 -8.91 -17.36
N PHE A 36 10.64 -9.54 -16.19
CA PHE A 36 9.98 -8.93 -15.05
C PHE A 36 10.84 -7.81 -14.43
N VAL A 37 10.22 -6.67 -14.15
CA VAL A 37 10.86 -5.54 -13.44
C VAL A 37 10.05 -5.14 -12.20
N HIS A 38 10.74 -4.96 -11.08
CA HIS A 38 10.18 -4.43 -9.83
C HIS A 38 10.61 -2.98 -9.62
N ALA A 39 9.82 -2.19 -8.89
CA ALA A 39 10.09 -0.78 -8.59
C ALA A 39 11.47 -0.56 -7.95
N THR A 40 11.90 -1.47 -7.08
CA THR A 40 13.21 -1.38 -6.40
C THR A 40 14.40 -1.61 -7.31
N ALA A 41 14.19 -2.22 -8.48
CA ALA A 41 15.23 -2.41 -9.48
C ALA A 41 15.40 -1.20 -10.39
N ILE A 42 14.53 -0.18 -10.28
CA ILE A 42 14.56 1.01 -11.14
C ILE A 42 15.43 2.08 -10.48
N VAL A 43 16.48 2.47 -11.17
CA VAL A 43 17.34 3.58 -10.79
C VAL A 43 16.63 4.87 -11.19
N THR A 44 16.18 5.64 -10.21
CA THR A 44 15.50 6.93 -10.41
C THR A 44 15.77 7.84 -9.21
N GLU A 45 15.65 9.14 -9.39
CA GLU A 45 15.82 10.14 -8.33
C GLU A 45 14.58 10.27 -7.42
N SER A 46 13.47 9.60 -7.76
CA SER A 46 12.20 9.71 -7.07
C SER A 46 11.85 8.46 -6.25
N ASP A 47 11.25 8.65 -5.08
CA ASP A 47 10.68 7.56 -4.26
C ASP A 47 9.56 6.76 -4.97
N TYR A 48 9.05 7.26 -6.10
CA TYR A 48 7.98 6.63 -6.88
C TYR A 48 8.41 6.43 -8.34
N PRO A 49 9.15 5.35 -8.64
CA PRO A 49 9.55 5.04 -10.00
C PRO A 49 8.32 4.84 -10.89
N ASN A 50 8.37 5.39 -12.09
CA ASN A 50 7.33 5.23 -13.09
C ASN A 50 7.96 5.08 -14.47
N LEU A 51 7.76 3.93 -15.09
CA LEU A 51 8.20 3.69 -16.46
C LEU A 51 7.00 3.84 -17.39
N LYS A 52 7.12 4.73 -18.39
CA LYS A 52 6.09 4.85 -19.43
C LYS A 52 6.16 3.63 -20.34
N GLU A 53 5.01 3.15 -20.79
CA GLU A 53 4.95 2.19 -21.90
C GLU A 53 5.67 2.76 -23.13
N GLY A 54 6.46 1.92 -23.79
CA GLY A 54 7.33 2.30 -24.91
C GLY A 54 8.66 2.94 -24.51
N PHE A 55 8.96 3.09 -23.21
CA PHE A 55 10.24 3.65 -22.75
C PHE A 55 11.40 2.69 -23.00
N GLN A 56 12.51 3.19 -23.55
CA GLN A 56 13.72 2.41 -23.78
C GLN A 56 14.57 2.36 -22.50
N ALA A 57 14.79 1.17 -21.98
CA ALA A 57 15.51 0.94 -20.74
C ALA A 57 16.75 0.06 -20.97
N SER A 58 17.79 0.32 -20.20
CA SER A 58 18.99 -0.49 -20.11
C SER A 58 19.08 -1.15 -18.73
N PHE A 59 19.30 -2.45 -18.67
CA PHE A 59 19.18 -3.23 -17.44
C PHE A 59 20.14 -4.41 -17.41
N LEU A 60 20.43 -4.89 -16.20
CA LEU A 60 21.09 -6.17 -15.94
C LEU A 60 20.04 -7.24 -15.68
N THR A 61 20.39 -8.51 -15.84
CA THR A 61 19.50 -9.63 -15.50
C THR A 61 20.11 -10.55 -14.48
N TYR A 62 19.27 -11.08 -13.60
CA TYR A 62 19.64 -12.14 -12.67
C TYR A 62 18.54 -13.20 -12.61
N LEU A 63 18.91 -14.41 -12.20
CA LEU A 63 17.97 -15.48 -11.91
C LEU A 63 17.53 -15.37 -10.46
N ASP A 64 16.22 -15.44 -10.22
CA ASP A 64 15.69 -15.58 -8.88
C ASP A 64 15.80 -17.02 -8.36
N GLU A 65 15.42 -17.24 -7.10
CA GLU A 65 15.41 -18.54 -6.43
C GLU A 65 14.54 -19.59 -7.14
N ASN A 66 13.60 -19.15 -7.98
CA ASN A 66 12.73 -20.01 -8.78
C ASN A 66 13.24 -20.20 -10.21
N GLY A 67 14.46 -19.74 -10.52
CA GLY A 67 15.07 -19.81 -11.85
C GLY A 67 14.47 -18.87 -12.89
N LYS A 68 13.73 -17.83 -12.48
CA LYS A 68 13.14 -16.85 -13.40
C LYS A 68 14.04 -15.63 -13.57
N LEU A 69 14.16 -15.17 -14.81
CA LEU A 69 14.91 -13.96 -15.16
C LEU A 69 14.18 -12.70 -14.69
N LYS A 70 14.90 -11.85 -13.95
CA LYS A 70 14.43 -10.55 -13.46
C LYS A 70 15.41 -9.46 -13.82
N ALA A 71 14.89 -8.26 -14.08
CA ALA A 71 15.67 -7.07 -14.33
C ALA A 71 16.24 -6.49 -13.01
N LYS A 72 17.47 -6.00 -13.08
CA LYS A 72 18.21 -5.30 -12.02
C LYS A 72 18.87 -4.05 -12.62
N ASP A 73 19.06 -3.02 -11.80
CA ASP A 73 19.74 -1.76 -12.16
C ASP A 73 19.19 -1.15 -13.46
N VAL A 74 17.87 -1.03 -13.53
CA VAL A 74 17.13 -0.52 -14.69
C VAL A 74 17.33 0.99 -14.77
N THR A 75 17.97 1.41 -15.85
CA THR A 75 18.31 2.80 -16.20
C THR A 75 17.70 3.14 -17.57
N SER A 76 17.79 4.40 -17.97
CA SER A 76 17.57 4.82 -19.35
C SER A 76 18.61 4.17 -20.28
N SER A 77 18.36 4.14 -21.59
CA SER A 77 19.30 3.61 -22.59
C SER A 77 20.68 4.29 -22.56
N ASP A 78 20.73 5.57 -22.19
CA ASP A 78 21.96 6.36 -22.00
C ASP A 78 22.66 6.12 -20.64
N GLY A 79 22.10 5.26 -19.79
CA GLY A 79 22.60 4.98 -18.44
C GLY A 79 22.22 6.02 -17.39
N SER A 80 21.44 7.05 -17.75
CA SER A 80 20.90 8.01 -16.79
C SER A 80 19.80 7.38 -15.92
N PRO A 81 19.53 7.93 -14.71
CA PRO A 81 18.37 7.54 -13.94
C PRO A 81 17.07 7.72 -14.74
N CYS A 82 16.14 6.79 -14.60
CA CYS A 82 14.86 6.83 -15.31
C CYS A 82 14.08 8.11 -14.93
N PRO A 83 13.51 8.83 -15.92
CA PRO A 83 12.87 10.12 -15.70
C PRO A 83 11.62 10.00 -14.84
N HIS A 84 11.49 10.89 -13.87
CA HIS A 84 10.24 11.05 -13.12
C HIS A 84 9.23 11.82 -13.97
N VAL A 85 8.12 11.17 -14.35
CA VAL A 85 6.93 11.90 -14.83
C VAL A 85 6.04 12.24 -13.64
N PRO A 86 5.85 13.53 -13.30
CA PRO A 86 4.84 13.93 -12.33
C PRO A 86 3.49 13.43 -12.82
N ARG A 87 2.73 12.76 -11.95
CA ARG A 87 1.34 12.43 -12.27
C ARG A 87 0.65 13.73 -12.64
N TYR A 88 0.27 13.89 -13.92
CA TYR A 88 -0.53 15.02 -14.38
C TYR A 88 -1.77 15.11 -13.49
N SER A 89 -1.75 16.02 -12.52
CA SER A 89 -2.93 16.40 -11.79
C SER A 89 -3.79 17.12 -12.82
N ASN A 90 -4.76 16.43 -13.39
CA ASN A 90 -5.80 17.04 -14.19
C ASN A 90 -6.73 17.85 -13.26
N ARG A 91 -6.17 18.81 -12.51
CA ARG A 91 -6.88 19.95 -11.96
C ARG A 91 -6.86 21.00 -13.05
N LYS A 92 -7.70 20.77 -14.07
CA LYS A 92 -8.31 21.89 -14.77
C LYS A 92 -8.97 22.70 -13.68
N SER A 93 -8.35 23.84 -13.36
CA SER A 93 -8.84 24.83 -12.41
C SER A 93 -10.24 25.22 -12.84
N GLY A 94 -11.23 24.49 -12.33
CA GLY A 94 -12.62 24.85 -12.39
C GLY A 94 -12.74 26.07 -11.50
N ASN A 95 -12.70 27.23 -12.14
CA ASN A 95 -13.10 28.53 -11.61
C ASN A 95 -14.54 28.40 -11.10
N ARG A 96 -14.72 27.82 -9.90
CA ARG A 96 -15.98 27.79 -9.17
C ARG A 96 -16.17 29.19 -8.61
N LYS A 97 -16.71 30.06 -9.45
CA LYS A 97 -17.42 31.27 -9.02
C LYS A 97 -18.35 30.86 -7.87
N LYS A 98 -18.00 31.36 -6.69
CA LYS A 98 -18.83 31.43 -5.50
C LYS A 98 -19.98 32.39 -5.85
N GLY A 99 -21.18 31.87 -6.03
CA GLY A 99 -22.37 32.66 -6.36
C GLY A 99 -23.52 32.23 -5.47
N GLY A 100 -23.64 32.90 -4.32
CA GLY A 100 -24.81 32.84 -3.45
C GLY A 100 -25.98 33.62 -4.05
N LYS A 101 -27.18 33.25 -3.61
CA LYS A 101 -28.50 33.77 -4.01
C LYS A 101 -28.88 35.02 -3.21
N GLY A 102 -29.63 35.94 -3.82
CA GLY A 102 -30.43 37.02 -3.18
C GLY A 102 -29.89 38.42 -3.49
N ALA A 103 -30.59 39.21 -4.33
CA ALA A 103 -31.52 40.30 -3.96
C ALA A 103 -30.73 41.58 -3.60
N GLU A 104 -31.01 42.80 -4.03
CA GLU A 104 -32.11 43.49 -4.70
C GLU A 104 -31.54 44.90 -5.06
N ASP A 105 -32.17 45.60 -6.00
CA ASP A 105 -32.24 47.08 -6.13
C ASP A 105 -31.05 47.90 -6.68
N GLY A 106 -31.38 48.75 -7.67
CA GLY A 106 -31.04 50.17 -7.60
C GLY A 106 -30.04 50.77 -8.58
N GLU A 107 -30.59 51.30 -9.68
CA GLU A 107 -30.33 52.64 -10.24
C GLU A 107 -29.11 52.97 -11.14
N GLU A 108 -29.47 53.79 -12.13
CA GLU A 108 -28.80 54.34 -13.31
C GLU A 108 -27.66 55.32 -13.01
N GLN A 109 -26.70 55.47 -13.95
CA GLN A 109 -26.58 56.68 -14.78
C GLN A 109 -25.32 56.66 -15.67
N ASP A 110 -25.58 56.70 -16.99
CA ASP A 110 -25.05 57.60 -18.03
C ASP A 110 -23.59 58.10 -17.97
N ALA A 111 -22.83 57.86 -19.05
CA ALA A 111 -22.60 58.87 -20.09
C ALA A 111 -21.55 58.42 -21.14
N GLU A 112 -21.85 58.77 -22.38
CA GLU A 112 -21.13 58.56 -23.63
C GLU A 112 -19.88 59.45 -23.75
N ASP A 113 -18.87 59.04 -24.53
CA ASP A 113 -18.41 59.78 -25.71
C ASP A 113 -17.19 59.15 -26.41
N GLY A 114 -17.20 59.20 -27.75
CA GLY A 114 -16.02 59.54 -28.54
C GLY A 114 -15.22 58.41 -29.21
N ALA A 115 -15.36 58.30 -30.53
CA ALA A 115 -14.69 57.38 -31.45
C ALA A 115 -13.28 57.83 -31.91
N GLU A 116 -12.43 56.91 -32.38
CA GLU A 116 -11.88 56.87 -33.76
C GLU A 116 -10.71 55.86 -33.96
N GLY A 117 -10.75 55.16 -35.12
CA GLY A 117 -9.63 54.45 -35.78
C GLY A 117 -9.42 52.98 -35.35
N GLY A 118 -9.45 51.94 -36.18
CA GLY A 118 -9.42 51.81 -37.63
C GLY A 118 -8.59 50.56 -38.01
N ASP A 119 -9.27 49.49 -38.43
CA ASP A 119 -8.93 48.35 -39.34
C ASP A 119 -7.47 47.82 -39.43
N GLY A 120 -7.19 46.55 -39.08
CA GLY A 120 -7.27 45.35 -39.95
C GLY A 120 -5.87 44.69 -39.97
N THR A 121 -5.61 43.37 -40.05
CA THR A 121 -6.31 42.30 -40.76
C THR A 121 -5.69 40.92 -40.38
N GLN A 122 -6.56 39.90 -40.25
CA GLN A 122 -6.38 38.45 -40.53
C GLN A 122 -5.55 37.50 -39.61
N ASN A 123 -6.27 36.58 -38.95
CA ASN A 123 -5.97 35.14 -39.05
C ASN A 123 -7.29 34.32 -39.05
N PRO A 124 -7.49 33.32 -39.94
CA PRO A 124 -8.80 32.74 -40.20
C PRO A 124 -9.16 31.54 -39.31
N ARG A 125 -10.47 31.47 -39.03
CA ARG A 125 -11.41 30.31 -39.05
C ARG A 125 -10.80 28.90 -38.95
N GLY A 126 -11.33 27.98 -38.15
CA GLY A 126 -12.69 27.94 -37.61
C GLY A 126 -12.93 26.77 -36.65
N LYS A 127 -13.74 27.08 -35.64
CA LYS A 127 -14.39 26.12 -34.74
C LYS A 127 -15.62 25.57 -35.46
N ARG A 128 -15.64 24.27 -35.80
CA ARG A 128 -16.88 23.59 -36.18
C ARG A 128 -17.65 23.19 -34.92
N ASN A 129 -18.66 24.01 -34.62
CA ASN A 129 -19.83 23.65 -33.81
C ASN A 129 -20.45 22.35 -34.35
N LYS A 130 -20.77 21.39 -33.47
CA LYS A 130 -21.79 20.37 -33.76
C LYS A 130 -22.95 20.52 -32.76
N PRO A 131 -24.21 20.41 -33.22
CA PRO A 131 -25.38 20.94 -32.53
C PRO A 131 -25.90 20.03 -31.42
N ARG A 132 -26.52 20.69 -30.43
CA ARG A 132 -27.20 20.13 -29.27
C ARG A 132 -28.58 19.62 -29.71
N ARG A 133 -28.76 18.30 -29.77
CA ARG A 133 -30.00 17.66 -30.24
C ARG A 133 -31.08 17.71 -29.14
N GLN A 134 -32.24 18.27 -29.49
CA GLN A 134 -33.46 18.35 -28.69
C GLN A 134 -33.98 16.95 -28.32
N LYS A 135 -34.43 16.83 -27.07
CA LYS A 135 -35.21 15.71 -26.56
C LYS A 135 -36.62 15.78 -27.17
N LYS A 136 -37.10 14.67 -27.73
CA LYS A 136 -38.52 14.43 -27.99
C LYS A 136 -38.85 13.00 -27.60
N ASP A 137 -40.00 12.86 -26.98
CA ASP A 137 -40.51 11.68 -26.29
C ASP A 137 -40.95 10.57 -27.26
N GLY A 138 -40.91 9.31 -26.80
CA GLY A 138 -41.67 8.20 -27.40
C GLY A 138 -40.88 6.93 -27.74
N GLU A 139 -41.20 5.88 -27.00
CA GLU A 139 -41.25 4.45 -27.37
C GLU A 139 -39.99 3.60 -27.63
N GLU A 140 -40.15 2.32 -27.27
CA GLU A 140 -39.19 1.21 -27.17
C GLU A 140 -38.46 0.86 -28.47
N GLY A 141 -37.24 0.34 -28.33
CA GLY A 141 -36.49 -0.27 -29.42
C GLY A 141 -35.03 -0.57 -29.03
N ASP A 142 -34.76 -1.83 -28.70
CA ASP A 142 -33.42 -2.41 -28.59
C ASP A 142 -32.70 -2.33 -29.95
N ALA A 143 -31.40 -1.94 -29.95
CA ALA A 143 -30.33 -2.47 -30.80
C ALA A 143 -29.15 -1.47 -30.98
N GLU A 144 -27.98 -1.94 -30.56
CA GLU A 144 -26.69 -1.97 -31.27
C GLU A 144 -26.06 -0.70 -31.89
N GLY A 145 -24.74 -0.56 -31.61
CA GLY A 145 -23.83 0.21 -32.45
C GLY A 145 -22.73 0.95 -31.70
N ASN A 146 -21.77 0.25 -31.09
CA ASN A 146 -20.45 0.80 -30.79
C ASN A 146 -19.41 0.09 -31.66
N GLY A 147 -18.67 0.90 -32.40
CA GLY A 147 -17.84 0.50 -33.53
C GLY A 147 -16.71 -0.48 -33.21
N GLU A 148 -16.52 -1.36 -34.19
CA GLU A 148 -15.34 -2.17 -34.44
C GLU A 148 -14.07 -1.30 -34.48
N GLY A 149 -13.15 -1.60 -33.56
CA GLY A 149 -11.73 -1.47 -33.78
C GLY A 149 -11.19 -2.90 -33.86
N ASP A 150 -10.59 -3.23 -34.99
CA ASP A 150 -10.13 -4.56 -35.36
C ASP A 150 -8.84 -4.89 -34.60
N ASP A 151 -8.98 -5.32 -33.34
CA ASP A 151 -7.95 -6.09 -32.64
C ASP A 151 -8.48 -7.53 -32.61
N GLU A 152 -7.89 -8.42 -33.41
CA GLU A 152 -8.20 -9.86 -33.41
C GLU A 152 -7.86 -10.44 -32.04
N GLY A 153 -8.78 -10.23 -31.10
CA GLY A 153 -8.66 -10.61 -29.72
C GLY A 153 -8.65 -12.12 -29.62
N LYS A 154 -7.49 -12.66 -29.21
CA LYS A 154 -7.42 -14.01 -28.64
C LYS A 154 -8.61 -14.19 -27.67
N PRO A 155 -9.39 -15.29 -27.76
CA PRO A 155 -10.49 -15.51 -26.86
C PRO A 155 -9.98 -15.39 -25.42
N ARG A 156 -10.61 -14.50 -24.63
CA ARG A 156 -10.31 -14.41 -23.20
C ARG A 156 -10.48 -15.81 -22.64
N ALA A 157 -9.37 -16.38 -22.17
CA ALA A 157 -9.36 -17.69 -21.54
C ALA A 157 -10.51 -17.75 -20.52
N PRO A 158 -11.24 -18.88 -20.44
CA PRO A 158 -12.31 -19.03 -19.48
C PRO A 158 -11.75 -18.65 -18.11
N LYS A 159 -12.44 -17.74 -17.40
CA LYS A 159 -12.06 -17.39 -16.03
C LYS A 159 -11.98 -18.71 -15.27
N LYS A 160 -10.80 -19.03 -14.72
CA LYS A 160 -10.63 -20.21 -13.88
C LYS A 160 -11.76 -20.21 -12.83
N PRO A 161 -12.35 -21.37 -12.51
CA PRO A 161 -13.35 -21.47 -11.47
C PRO A 161 -12.82 -20.75 -10.22
N VAL A 162 -13.55 -19.74 -9.75
CA VAL A 162 -13.16 -19.05 -8.52
C VAL A 162 -13.49 -20.03 -7.41
N GLU A 163 -12.46 -20.54 -6.74
CA GLU A 163 -12.65 -21.35 -5.53
C GLU A 163 -13.55 -20.57 -4.57
N PRO A 164 -14.59 -21.21 -4.00
CA PRO A 164 -15.46 -20.53 -3.05
C PRO A 164 -14.60 -19.99 -1.90
N SER A 165 -14.85 -18.74 -1.50
CA SER A 165 -14.18 -18.19 -0.32
C SER A 165 -14.46 -19.08 0.89
N TRP A 166 -13.48 -19.29 1.77
CA TRP A 166 -13.68 -20.05 3.02
C TRP A 166 -14.87 -19.54 3.85
N PHE A 167 -15.21 -18.26 3.75
CA PHE A 167 -16.40 -17.70 4.40
C PHE A 167 -17.71 -18.32 3.89
N ALA A 168 -17.78 -18.66 2.61
CA ALA A 168 -18.96 -19.27 1.99
C ALA A 168 -19.16 -20.74 2.40
N THR A 169 -18.16 -21.37 3.02
CA THR A 169 -18.28 -22.74 3.54
C THR A 169 -18.79 -22.78 4.98
N LEU A 170 -18.98 -21.62 5.63
CA LEU A 170 -19.56 -21.53 6.97
C LEU A 170 -21.08 -21.64 6.94
N GLU A 171 -21.67 -22.08 8.04
CA GLU A 171 -23.12 -22.06 8.24
C GLU A 171 -23.67 -20.62 8.17
N ALA A 172 -24.90 -20.48 7.66
CA ALA A 172 -25.55 -19.17 7.51
C ALA A 172 -25.67 -18.42 8.85
N SER A 173 -25.95 -19.12 9.94
CA SER A 173 -26.01 -18.57 11.30
C SER A 173 -24.68 -17.93 11.73
N VAL A 174 -23.55 -18.54 11.39
CA VAL A 174 -22.21 -18.02 11.67
C VAL A 174 -21.95 -16.78 10.83
N GLN A 175 -22.27 -16.82 9.54
CA GLN A 175 -22.11 -15.68 8.63
C GLN A 175 -22.94 -14.47 9.08
N GLU A 176 -24.19 -14.70 9.52
CA GLU A 176 -25.07 -13.68 10.07
C GLU A 176 -24.53 -13.12 11.39
N SER A 177 -24.06 -13.97 12.30
CA SER A 177 -23.44 -13.56 13.57
C SER A 177 -22.20 -12.69 13.37
N MET A 178 -21.34 -13.01 12.40
CA MET A 178 -20.19 -12.18 12.07
C MET A 178 -20.64 -10.83 11.50
N THR A 179 -21.59 -10.84 10.57
CA THR A 179 -22.08 -9.63 9.88
C THR A 179 -22.78 -8.68 10.84
N SER A 180 -23.57 -9.18 11.79
CA SER A 180 -24.27 -8.36 12.79
C SER A 180 -23.30 -7.62 13.73
N ARG A 181 -22.07 -8.13 13.89
CA ARG A 181 -20.98 -7.53 14.66
C ARG A 181 -19.98 -6.76 13.81
N ASP A 182 -20.34 -6.44 12.56
CA ASP A 182 -19.52 -5.71 11.58
C ASP A 182 -18.19 -6.42 11.22
N ILE A 183 -18.09 -7.73 11.49
CA ILE A 183 -16.97 -8.56 11.09
C ILE A 183 -17.19 -8.99 9.64
N LYS A 184 -16.39 -8.44 8.74
CA LYS A 184 -16.53 -8.64 7.29
C LYS A 184 -15.37 -9.43 6.73
N VAL A 185 -15.67 -10.29 5.75
CA VAL A 185 -14.66 -10.93 4.92
C VAL A 185 -14.55 -10.15 3.61
N MET A 186 -13.40 -9.52 3.39
CA MET A 186 -13.13 -8.68 2.22
C MET A 186 -11.97 -9.25 1.42
N ASN A 187 -12.18 -9.50 0.13
CA ASN A 187 -11.22 -10.20 -0.74
C ASN A 187 -10.72 -11.54 -0.15
N GLY A 188 -11.58 -12.25 0.59
CA GLY A 188 -11.21 -13.50 1.25
C GLY A 188 -10.29 -13.33 2.47
N SER A 189 -10.13 -12.11 2.99
CA SER A 189 -9.46 -11.87 4.28
C SER A 189 -10.43 -11.29 5.30
N CYS A 190 -10.32 -11.73 6.55
CA CYS A 190 -11.02 -11.23 7.71
C CYS A 190 -10.00 -10.74 8.74
N PHE A 191 -10.34 -9.69 9.48
CA PHE A 191 -9.51 -9.14 10.54
C PHE A 191 -10.33 -9.07 11.81
N LEU A 192 -9.82 -9.68 12.87
CA LEU A 192 -10.50 -9.91 14.13
C LEU A 192 -9.66 -9.32 15.25
N ALA A 193 -10.27 -8.53 16.13
CA ALA A 193 -9.74 -8.26 17.45
C ALA A 193 -10.32 -9.30 18.42
N VAL A 194 -9.44 -9.99 19.14
CA VAL A 194 -9.79 -10.96 20.18
C VAL A 194 -9.58 -10.27 21.53
N GLY A 195 -10.69 -9.89 22.17
CA GLY A 195 -10.65 -8.98 23.31
C GLY A 195 -10.00 -7.64 22.95
N ASP A 196 -9.24 -7.08 23.89
CA ASP A 196 -8.52 -5.82 23.70
C ASP A 196 -7.00 -6.02 23.50
N SER A 197 -6.54 -7.27 23.56
CA SER A 197 -5.12 -7.62 23.65
C SER A 197 -4.55 -8.28 22.41
N ALA A 198 -5.37 -8.86 21.53
CA ALA A 198 -4.90 -9.62 20.37
C ALA A 198 -5.65 -9.31 19.09
N PHE A 199 -4.96 -9.50 17.96
CA PHE A 199 -5.43 -9.23 16.62
C PHE A 199 -5.08 -10.40 15.73
N VAL A 200 -6.07 -10.93 15.01
CA VAL A 200 -5.92 -12.09 14.13
C VAL A 200 -6.39 -11.72 12.74
N LYS A 201 -5.63 -12.13 11.73
CA LYS A 201 -5.99 -12.06 10.32
C LYS A 201 -6.21 -13.48 9.81
N LEU A 202 -7.38 -13.73 9.25
CA LEU A 202 -7.70 -14.95 8.50
C LEU A 202 -7.71 -14.62 7.01
N GLY A 203 -6.67 -15.01 6.29
CA GLY A 203 -6.43 -14.68 4.89
C GLY A 203 -6.96 -15.69 3.89
N THR A 204 -6.59 -15.53 2.62
CA THR A 204 -6.93 -16.51 1.60
C THR A 204 -6.05 -17.77 1.72
N LYS A 205 -6.55 -18.90 1.21
CA LYS A 205 -5.82 -20.18 1.16
C LYS A 205 -5.32 -20.68 2.53
N GLY A 206 -6.07 -20.39 3.59
CA GLY A 206 -5.72 -20.83 4.94
C GLY A 206 -4.57 -20.06 5.59
N TYR A 207 -4.13 -18.93 5.04
CA TYR A 207 -3.09 -18.10 5.68
C TYR A 207 -3.60 -17.41 6.94
N ALA A 208 -2.86 -17.47 8.04
CA ALA A 208 -3.15 -16.75 9.27
C ALA A 208 -1.97 -15.85 9.70
N ALA A 209 -2.30 -14.73 10.34
CA ALA A 209 -1.33 -13.92 11.06
C ALA A 209 -1.94 -13.42 12.35
N MET A 210 -1.11 -13.18 13.37
CA MET A 210 -1.56 -12.70 14.68
C MET A 210 -0.57 -11.69 15.26
N ALA A 211 -1.09 -10.73 16.00
CA ALA A 211 -0.34 -9.89 16.92
C ALA A 211 -1.01 -9.84 18.29
N HIS A 212 -0.20 -9.83 19.33
CA HIS A 212 -0.64 -9.68 20.71
C HIS A 212 0.11 -8.52 21.38
N SER A 213 -0.61 -7.70 22.13
CA SER A 213 -0.15 -6.50 22.84
C SER A 213 1.00 -6.75 23.82
N SER A 214 1.21 -8.00 24.25
CA SER A 214 2.39 -8.41 25.03
C SER A 214 3.69 -8.44 24.22
N GLY A 215 3.65 -8.17 22.91
CA GLY A 215 4.80 -8.25 22.02
C GLY A 215 4.97 -9.61 21.37
N VAL A 216 3.89 -10.30 21.02
CA VAL A 216 3.96 -11.56 20.29
C VAL A 216 3.43 -11.35 18.88
N LEU A 217 4.16 -11.85 17.89
CA LEU A 217 3.74 -11.87 16.50
C LEU A 217 3.86 -13.28 15.97
N ALA A 218 2.85 -13.72 15.24
CA ALA A 218 2.82 -15.06 14.68
C ALA A 218 2.33 -15.06 13.23
N GLU A 219 2.85 -15.99 12.44
CA GLU A 219 2.40 -16.28 11.10
C GLU A 219 2.28 -17.79 10.90
N GLY A 220 1.23 -18.19 10.18
CA GLY A 220 0.95 -19.59 10.02
C GLY A 220 -0.27 -19.89 9.18
N THR A 221 -0.95 -20.97 9.54
CA THR A 221 -2.11 -21.49 8.81
C THR A 221 -3.31 -21.62 9.71
N TYR A 222 -4.50 -21.66 9.11
CA TYR A 222 -5.74 -21.94 9.81
C TYR A 222 -6.65 -22.86 9.01
N THR A 223 -7.50 -23.58 9.73
CA THR A 223 -8.64 -24.31 9.20
C THR A 223 -9.92 -23.81 9.87
N THR A 224 -11.06 -23.97 9.20
CA THR A 224 -12.36 -23.56 9.72
C THR A 224 -13.38 -24.66 9.53
N ALA A 225 -14.09 -25.00 10.59
CA ALA A 225 -15.26 -25.86 10.52
C ALA A 225 -16.52 -25.04 10.15
N PRO A 226 -17.56 -25.67 9.57
CA PRO A 226 -18.79 -24.98 9.16
C PRO A 226 -19.49 -24.25 10.31
N ASP A 227 -19.38 -24.78 11.53
CA ASP A 227 -19.93 -24.21 12.76
C ASP A 227 -19.21 -22.94 13.25
N GLY A 228 -18.19 -22.48 12.52
CA GLY A 228 -17.39 -21.29 12.85
C GLY A 228 -16.24 -21.55 13.81
N SER A 229 -15.92 -22.81 14.14
CA SER A 229 -14.70 -23.14 14.89
C SER A 229 -13.48 -22.95 13.98
N VAL A 230 -12.45 -22.29 14.50
CA VAL A 230 -11.22 -21.97 13.77
C VAL A 230 -10.03 -22.49 14.55
N THR A 231 -9.20 -23.30 13.90
CA THR A 231 -7.95 -23.81 14.47
C THR A 231 -6.78 -23.21 13.71
N MET A 232 -5.79 -22.71 14.42
CA MET A 232 -4.61 -22.04 13.88
C MET A 232 -3.33 -22.75 14.32
N GLU A 233 -2.36 -22.80 13.41
CA GLU A 233 -1.03 -23.35 13.65
C GLU A 233 0.00 -22.27 13.35
N TRP A 234 0.94 -22.07 14.27
CA TRP A 234 1.91 -20.97 14.24
C TRP A 234 3.35 -21.47 14.14
N PRO A 235 3.81 -21.90 12.94
CA PRO A 235 5.19 -22.32 12.75
C PRO A 235 6.21 -21.19 12.92
N LYS A 236 5.78 -19.93 12.78
CA LYS A 236 6.64 -18.75 12.90
C LYS A 236 6.10 -17.85 14.00
N ILE A 237 6.82 -17.78 15.12
CA ILE A 237 6.52 -16.85 16.21
C ILE A 237 7.77 -16.06 16.55
N ILE A 238 7.59 -14.76 16.76
CA ILE A 238 8.58 -13.90 17.38
C ILE A 238 7.98 -13.22 18.61
N LYS A 239 8.80 -13.01 19.64
CA LYS A 239 8.42 -12.32 20.87
C LYS A 239 9.40 -11.18 21.12
N ALA A 240 8.87 -10.07 21.61
CA ALA A 240 9.67 -8.96 22.09
C ALA A 240 10.05 -9.15 23.56
N ASP A 241 11.32 -8.92 23.88
CA ASP A 241 11.80 -8.70 25.25
C ASP A 241 12.35 -7.26 25.34
N GLY A 242 11.65 -6.40 26.07
CA GLY A 242 11.85 -4.95 25.98
C GLY A 242 11.63 -4.44 24.54
N ALA A 243 12.70 -3.97 23.90
CA ALA A 243 12.65 -3.41 22.54
C ALA A 243 13.18 -4.38 21.47
N GLU A 244 13.75 -5.53 21.84
CA GLU A 244 14.36 -6.48 20.94
C GLU A 244 13.42 -7.64 20.62
N TRP A 245 13.51 -8.19 19.41
CA TRP A 245 12.67 -9.29 18.94
C TRP A 245 13.51 -10.55 18.73
N SER A 246 12.98 -11.70 19.13
CA SER A 246 13.61 -12.99 18.85
C SER A 246 12.57 -14.04 18.48
N ALA A 247 12.98 -15.04 17.69
CA ALA A 247 12.17 -16.22 17.43
C ALA A 247 11.82 -16.97 18.71
N THR A 248 10.64 -17.58 18.75
CA THR A 248 10.17 -18.36 19.90
C THR A 248 9.14 -19.41 19.45
N THR A 249 8.57 -20.16 20.39
CA THR A 249 7.58 -21.21 20.12
C THR A 249 6.24 -20.90 20.80
N VAL A 250 5.19 -21.65 20.41
CA VAL A 250 3.83 -21.54 20.99
C VAL A 250 3.87 -21.78 22.50
N GLU A 251 4.62 -22.77 22.96
CA GLU A 251 4.73 -23.15 24.36
C GLU A 251 5.36 -22.04 25.21
N ALA A 252 6.31 -21.30 24.63
CA ALA A 252 7.02 -20.21 25.31
C ALA A 252 6.20 -18.92 25.43
N VAL A 253 5.16 -18.75 24.59
CA VAL A 253 4.26 -17.58 24.65
C VAL A 253 2.92 -17.88 25.32
N GLY A 254 2.59 -19.17 25.51
CA GLY A 254 1.39 -19.60 26.23
C GLY A 254 0.10 -19.03 25.64
N ASP A 255 -0.76 -18.48 26.50
CA ASP A 255 -2.08 -17.93 26.12
C ASP A 255 -2.01 -16.77 25.10
N ALA A 256 -0.84 -16.16 24.91
CA ALA A 256 -0.65 -15.14 23.87
C ALA A 256 -0.67 -15.75 22.45
N ALA A 257 -0.43 -17.06 22.30
CA ALA A 257 -0.62 -17.79 21.05
C ALA A 257 -2.05 -18.33 20.95
N ILE A 258 -2.92 -17.58 20.30
CA ILE A 258 -4.31 -18.01 20.06
C ILE A 258 -4.29 -19.12 19.02
N VAL A 259 -4.48 -20.37 19.46
CA VAL A 259 -4.51 -21.56 18.58
C VAL A 259 -5.93 -21.98 18.19
N GLU A 260 -6.94 -21.49 18.91
CA GLU A 260 -8.34 -21.77 18.63
C GLU A 260 -9.19 -20.52 18.87
N LEU A 261 -10.17 -20.29 18.01
CA LEU A 261 -11.21 -19.27 18.23
C LEU A 261 -12.55 -19.74 17.67
N LYS A 262 -13.63 -19.18 18.20
CA LYS A 262 -14.98 -19.39 17.67
C LYS A 262 -15.47 -18.11 17.02
N LEU A 263 -15.77 -18.15 15.72
CA LEU A 263 -16.22 -16.97 14.99
C LEU A 263 -17.53 -16.38 15.52
N THR A 264 -18.34 -17.18 16.23
CA THR A 264 -19.58 -16.73 16.89
C THR A 264 -19.36 -16.12 18.27
N ASP A 265 -18.13 -16.10 18.80
CA ASP A 265 -17.80 -15.54 20.11
C ASP A 265 -18.05 -14.02 20.11
N GLU A 266 -18.88 -13.55 21.04
CA GLU A 266 -19.31 -12.16 21.17
C GLU A 266 -18.16 -11.20 21.53
N SER A 267 -17.06 -11.71 22.08
CA SER A 267 -15.86 -10.92 22.38
C SER A 267 -15.09 -10.50 21.13
N LEU A 268 -15.33 -11.16 19.98
CA LEU A 268 -14.69 -10.81 18.71
C LEU A 268 -15.27 -9.52 18.15
N LYS A 269 -14.37 -8.61 17.77
CA LYS A 269 -14.71 -7.33 17.14
C LYS A 269 -14.00 -7.18 15.80
N SER A 270 -14.57 -6.37 14.92
CA SER A 270 -13.89 -5.92 13.71
C SER A 270 -12.76 -4.95 14.07
N THR A 271 -11.61 -5.13 13.44
CA THR A 271 -10.46 -4.23 13.62
C THR A 271 -10.66 -2.92 12.87
N THR A 272 -10.14 -1.81 13.42
CA THR A 272 -10.27 -0.47 12.83
C THR A 272 -8.90 0.13 12.51
N ARG A 273 -8.89 1.27 11.83
CA ARG A 273 -7.65 2.00 11.54
C ARG A 273 -7.06 2.70 12.78
N GLU A 274 -7.84 2.81 13.86
CA GLU A 274 -7.37 3.38 15.12
C GLU A 274 -6.47 2.42 15.90
N ASP A 275 -6.40 1.15 15.50
CA ASP A 275 -5.51 0.15 16.07
C ASP A 275 -4.05 0.43 15.63
N THR A 276 -3.34 1.21 16.45
CA THR A 276 -1.94 1.59 16.22
C THR A 276 -1.00 0.39 16.43
N THR A 277 0.24 0.49 15.94
CA THR A 277 1.30 -0.50 16.20
C THR A 277 1.53 -0.74 17.69
N GLU A 278 1.41 0.31 18.51
CA GLU A 278 1.47 0.21 19.98
C GLU A 278 0.32 -0.61 20.54
N LYS A 279 -0.89 -0.52 19.96
CA LYS A 279 -2.00 -1.39 20.37
C LYS A 279 -1.79 -2.84 19.93
N LEU A 280 -1.18 -3.04 18.77
CA LEU A 280 -0.97 -4.37 18.19
C LEU A 280 0.06 -5.20 18.96
N TRP A 281 1.19 -4.60 19.35
CA TRP A 281 2.26 -5.33 20.02
C TRP A 281 2.79 -4.67 21.29
N GLY A 282 2.20 -3.57 21.75
CA GLY A 282 2.55 -2.88 22.99
C GLY A 282 3.59 -1.77 22.80
N GLU A 283 3.59 -0.81 23.73
CA GLU A 283 4.49 0.34 23.72
C GLU A 283 5.97 -0.06 23.88
N GLY A 284 6.87 0.80 23.38
CA GLY A 284 8.32 0.69 23.61
C GLY A 284 9.07 -0.33 22.74
N LYS A 285 8.41 -0.94 21.75
CA LYS A 285 9.01 -1.98 20.89
C LYS A 285 9.53 -1.42 19.58
N ASN A 286 10.71 -1.90 19.15
CA ASN A 286 11.27 -1.56 17.84
C ASN A 286 10.47 -2.23 16.71
N ASP A 287 10.73 -1.78 15.48
CA ASP A 287 10.16 -2.40 14.28
C ASP A 287 10.66 -3.85 14.14
N PRO A 288 9.79 -4.87 14.14
CA PRO A 288 10.17 -6.28 14.05
C PRO A 288 10.67 -6.71 12.66
N MET A 289 10.66 -5.81 11.66
CA MET A 289 10.81 -6.15 10.24
C MET A 289 12.06 -6.99 9.91
N ASP A 290 13.22 -6.63 10.46
CA ASP A 290 14.47 -7.36 10.20
C ASP A 290 14.41 -8.80 10.74
N VAL A 291 13.81 -8.98 11.93
CA VAL A 291 13.66 -10.30 12.56
C VAL A 291 12.59 -11.12 11.83
N MET A 292 11.52 -10.48 11.35
CA MET A 292 10.51 -11.14 10.51
C MET A 292 11.11 -11.64 9.20
N GLU A 293 11.94 -10.83 8.53
CA GLU A 293 12.62 -11.23 7.29
C GLU A 293 13.61 -12.37 7.53
N ALA A 294 14.42 -12.28 8.60
CA ALA A 294 15.35 -13.34 9.01
C ALA A 294 14.66 -14.67 9.37
N ASN A 295 13.39 -14.63 9.81
CA ASN A 295 12.58 -15.81 10.12
C ASN A 295 11.54 -16.12 9.01
N GLU A 296 11.77 -15.60 7.81
CA GLU A 296 11.01 -15.89 6.59
C GLU A 296 9.51 -15.57 6.65
N PHE A 297 9.07 -14.62 7.48
CA PHE A 297 7.67 -14.20 7.49
C PHE A 297 7.26 -13.67 6.09
N LEU A 298 6.12 -14.12 5.59
CA LEU A 298 5.53 -13.67 4.32
C LEU A 298 5.05 -12.22 4.43
N SER A 299 4.61 -11.81 5.62
CA SER A 299 4.14 -10.46 5.90
C SER A 299 5.30 -9.46 6.06
N LYS A 300 5.46 -8.57 5.08
CA LYS A 300 6.43 -7.45 5.14
C LYS A 300 5.93 -6.22 5.90
N ARG A 301 4.66 -6.23 6.31
CA ARG A 301 4.04 -5.22 7.17
C ARG A 301 2.92 -5.88 7.95
N ILE A 302 2.88 -5.59 9.23
CA ILE A 302 1.82 -6.06 10.10
C ILE A 302 0.68 -5.05 10.02
N VAL A 303 -0.38 -5.45 9.31
CA VAL A 303 -1.57 -4.63 9.09
C VAL A 303 -2.78 -5.50 9.39
N PHE A 304 -3.44 -5.20 10.50
CA PHE A 304 -4.68 -5.84 10.91
C PHE A 304 -5.87 -4.90 10.73
N PHE A 305 -5.99 -4.24 9.57
CA PHE A 305 -7.15 -3.41 9.23
C PHE A 305 -7.23 -3.22 7.71
N ASP A 306 -8.42 -2.88 7.19
CA ASP A 306 -8.56 -2.59 5.75
C ASP A 306 -7.92 -1.23 5.39
N THR A 307 -6.89 -1.27 4.55
CA THR A 307 -6.15 -0.08 4.09
C THR A 307 -6.82 0.65 2.92
N ARG A 308 -7.89 0.10 2.33
CA ARG A 308 -8.49 0.64 1.10
C ARG A 308 -9.49 1.75 1.32
N ASN A 309 -9.97 2.01 2.54
CA ASN A 309 -10.84 3.15 2.83
C ASN A 309 -10.05 4.48 2.96
N ARG A 310 -9.26 4.81 1.93
CA ARG A 310 -8.52 6.10 1.80
C ARG A 310 -9.42 7.29 1.48
N ARG A 311 -10.73 7.09 1.29
CA ARG A 311 -11.68 8.15 0.91
C ARG A 311 -12.51 8.61 2.10
N ARG A 312 -11.87 9.26 3.07
CA ARG A 312 -12.43 10.23 4.06
C ARG A 312 -11.58 10.16 5.32
N GLY A 313 -10.49 10.93 5.35
CA GLY A 313 -9.64 11.01 6.54
C GLY A 313 -8.32 11.66 6.17
N GLY A 314 -8.16 12.91 6.58
CA GLY A 314 -7.12 13.83 6.15
C GLY A 314 -5.71 13.24 6.17
N ASN A 315 -4.95 13.69 5.17
CA ASN A 315 -3.52 13.54 5.02
C ASN A 315 -2.79 14.07 6.27
N ARG A 316 -2.53 13.24 7.29
CA ARG A 316 -1.53 13.54 8.32
C ARG A 316 -0.19 12.96 7.88
N LYS A 317 0.64 13.88 7.43
CA LYS A 317 2.08 13.75 7.18
C LYS A 317 2.72 13.03 8.37
N TYR A 318 3.38 11.90 8.10
CA TYR A 318 4.39 11.38 9.01
C TYR A 318 5.53 12.38 9.04
N ASN A 319 5.53 13.23 10.06
CA ASN A 319 6.66 14.09 10.37
C ASN A 319 7.74 13.17 10.96
N ARG A 320 8.68 12.71 10.12
CA ARG A 320 9.98 12.25 10.62
C ARG A 320 10.59 13.43 11.36
N LYS A 321 10.41 13.50 12.69
CA LYS A 321 11.27 14.32 13.53
C LYS A 321 12.67 13.75 13.38
N ARG A 322 13.44 14.33 12.48
CA ARG A 322 14.90 14.28 12.51
C ARG A 322 15.30 14.78 13.90
N GLY A 323 16.00 13.96 14.66
CA GLY A 323 16.53 14.34 15.96
C GLY A 323 17.42 15.59 15.84
N PRO A 324 17.51 16.42 16.90
CA PRO A 324 18.35 17.60 16.86
C PRO A 324 19.82 17.18 16.73
N ASN A 325 20.44 17.70 15.68
CA ASN A 325 21.86 17.63 15.39
C ASN A 325 22.61 18.38 16.50
N ASN A 326 23.21 17.66 17.47
CA ASN A 326 24.03 18.30 18.49
C ASN A 326 25.52 18.12 18.13
N LYS A 327 26.07 19.14 17.46
CA LYS A 327 27.51 19.40 17.46
C LYS A 327 27.85 20.11 18.77
N SER A 328 28.54 19.41 19.66
CA SER A 328 29.33 19.99 20.76
C SER A 328 30.68 19.27 20.68
N GLY A 329 31.78 19.90 20.29
CA GLY A 329 32.31 21.12 20.91
C GLY A 329 33.13 20.67 22.11
N GLY A 330 34.42 20.42 21.86
CA GLY A 330 35.37 19.92 22.86
C GLY A 330 35.84 20.98 23.85
N ASP A 331 36.56 20.46 24.84
CA ASP A 331 37.46 21.10 25.79
C ASP A 331 36.87 21.97 26.91
N GLY A 332 37.06 21.49 28.15
CA GLY A 332 36.80 22.24 29.37
C GLY A 332 37.02 21.39 30.63
N ALA A 333 38.28 21.31 31.09
CA ALA A 333 38.72 20.66 32.31
C ALA A 333 38.17 21.31 33.60
N GLY A 334 37.94 20.51 34.64
CA GLY A 334 37.79 20.99 36.04
C GLY A 334 37.19 19.94 36.99
N PRO A 335 37.61 19.86 38.28
CA PRO A 335 37.89 18.58 38.95
C PRO A 335 36.83 18.06 39.94
N ALA A 336 37.12 16.83 40.40
CA ALA A 336 36.34 15.86 41.19
C ALA A 336 35.64 16.34 42.48
N PRO A 337 34.57 15.65 42.92
CA PRO A 337 34.06 15.73 44.28
C PRO A 337 34.67 14.66 45.21
N GLU A 338 34.99 15.11 46.43
CA GLU A 338 35.45 14.33 47.59
C GLU A 338 34.44 13.28 48.06
N ALA A 339 34.96 12.14 48.52
CA ALA A 339 34.21 11.06 49.14
C ALA A 339 33.92 11.35 50.63
N PRO A 340 32.75 10.97 51.18
CA PRO A 340 32.49 11.07 52.61
C PRO A 340 33.04 9.87 53.39
N ALA A 341 33.64 10.19 54.54
CA ALA A 341 34.21 9.29 55.52
C ALA A 341 33.20 8.31 56.15
N SER A 342 33.65 7.08 56.41
CA SER A 342 32.96 6.09 57.25
C SER A 342 33.97 5.30 58.07
N ALA A 343 33.95 5.50 59.39
CA ALA A 343 34.50 4.65 60.46
C ALA A 343 34.08 5.32 61.80
N PRO A 344 33.92 4.60 62.94
CA PRO A 344 34.71 3.42 63.31
C PRO A 344 33.94 2.25 63.95
N SER A 345 34.46 1.03 63.75
CA SER A 345 34.22 -0.11 64.64
C SER A 345 35.36 -0.24 65.66
N ALA A 346 34.97 -0.65 66.85
CA ALA A 346 35.64 -0.64 68.15
C ALA A 346 36.78 -1.70 68.29
N PRO A 347 37.49 -1.75 69.43
CA PRO A 347 38.90 -2.12 69.52
C PRO A 347 39.15 -3.63 69.72
N GLN A 348 40.40 -4.02 69.44
CA GLN A 348 40.98 -5.34 69.67
C GLN A 348 41.29 -5.59 71.15
N GLU A 349 41.23 -6.87 71.54
CA GLU A 349 42.35 -7.52 72.24
C GLU A 349 42.97 -8.57 71.32
#